data_AF-A0A947E2L5-F1
#
_entry.id   AF-A0A947E2L5-F1
#
_cell.length_a   1.000
_cell.length_b   1.000
_cell.length_c   1.000
_cell.angle_alpha   90.00
_cell.angle_beta   90.00
_cell.angle_gamma   90.00
#
_symmetry.space_group_name_H-M   'P 1'
#
loop_
_entity.id
_entity.type
_entity.pdbx_description
1 polymer ?
#
loop_
_entity_poly.entity_id
_entity_poly.type
_entity_poly.pdbx_seq_one_letter_code
_entity_poly.pdbx_strand_id
1 'polypeptide(L)'
;MSLDFFVVLAQWPMLLKGLALTCLLTAIAAPVGSCLGIACAWARLHGPAWLQVVVGSYVELIRNTPFIIQLFFIFFGLPALGVKLSAETASILAMVLNLGAYACEIVRAGIESTHPGQIEAAKSLALNRWQIFTRVVLPPSLARVWPALVSQIIIVMLGSAVCGQISTEEISYAANLISSRTFRSMESYIVVTIAYLGLAVLLRQALNWAGPRFIFGR
;
A
#
# COMPACT_ATOMS: atom_id res chain seq x y z
N MET A 1 -4.46 7.21 -38.30
CA MET A 1 -4.52 5.87 -37.69
C MET A 1 -5.85 5.74 -36.99
N SER A 2 -6.68 4.76 -37.36
CA SER A 2 -7.92 4.46 -36.62
C SER A 2 -7.56 3.67 -35.35
N LEU A 3 -8.24 4.01 -34.25
CA LEU A 3 -8.13 3.26 -33.00
C LEU A 3 -8.80 1.89 -33.20
N ASP A 4 -8.06 0.82 -32.93
CA ASP A 4 -8.57 -0.55 -33.01
C ASP A 4 -8.35 -1.26 -31.67
N PHE A 5 -9.37 -1.18 -30.82
CA PHE A 5 -9.36 -1.80 -29.49
C PHE A 5 -9.49 -3.32 -29.55
N PHE A 6 -10.01 -3.90 -30.64
CA PHE A 6 -10.26 -5.33 -30.72
C PHE A 6 -8.95 -6.12 -30.66
N VAL A 7 -7.89 -5.61 -31.28
CA VAL A 7 -6.54 -6.23 -31.25
C VAL A 7 -6.00 -6.35 -29.82
N VAL A 8 -6.24 -5.34 -28.99
CA VAL A 8 -5.82 -5.34 -27.57
C VAL A 8 -6.74 -6.23 -26.73
N LEU A 9 -8.05 -6.11 -26.92
CA LEU A 9 -9.05 -6.89 -26.18
C LEU A 9 -8.97 -8.40 -26.50
N ALA A 10 -8.52 -8.78 -27.68
CA ALA A 10 -8.23 -10.17 -28.03
C ALA A 10 -7.16 -10.80 -27.12
N GLN A 11 -6.29 -9.98 -26.51
CA GLN A 11 -5.28 -10.40 -25.53
C GLN A 11 -5.84 -10.46 -24.09
N TRP A 12 -7.16 -10.62 -23.93
CA TRP A 12 -7.84 -10.69 -22.63
C TRP A 12 -7.21 -11.67 -21.62
N PRO A 13 -6.65 -12.85 -21.99
CA PRO A 13 -6.08 -13.75 -20.98
C PRO A 13 -4.88 -13.12 -20.30
N MET A 14 -4.06 -12.37 -21.06
CA MET A 14 -2.89 -11.68 -20.54
C MET A 14 -3.30 -10.51 -19.64
N LEU A 15 -4.29 -9.72 -20.08
CA LEU A 15 -4.82 -8.61 -19.28
C LEU A 15 -5.45 -9.11 -17.98
N LEU A 16 -6.20 -10.21 -18.02
CA LEU A 16 -6.81 -10.81 -16.84
C LEU A 16 -5.76 -11.35 -15.87
N LYS A 17 -4.72 -12.03 -16.37
CA LYS A 17 -3.60 -12.50 -15.54
C LYS A 17 -2.89 -11.33 -14.86
N GLY A 18 -2.59 -10.27 -15.61
CA GLY A 18 -1.98 -9.06 -15.07
C GLY A 18 -2.84 -8.38 -14.02
N LEU A 19 -4.15 -8.26 -14.28
CA LEU A 19 -5.11 -7.71 -13.33
C LEU A 19 -5.19 -8.55 -12.05
N ALA A 20 -5.23 -9.88 -12.18
CA ALA A 20 -5.24 -10.79 -11.03
C ALA A 20 -3.96 -10.64 -10.19
N LEU A 21 -2.80 -10.49 -10.82
CA LEU A 21 -1.54 -10.25 -10.12
C LEU A 21 -1.53 -8.88 -9.42
N THR A 22 -1.99 -7.81 -10.08
CA THR A 22 -2.14 -6.49 -9.44
C THR A 22 -3.03 -6.57 -8.19
N CYS A 23 -4.14 -7.30 -8.27
CA CYS A 23 -5.02 -7.56 -7.13
C CYS A 23 -4.31 -8.34 -6.02
N LEU A 24 -3.55 -9.39 -6.36
CA LEU A 24 -2.81 -10.20 -5.39
C LEU A 24 -1.74 -9.37 -4.65
N LEU A 25 -0.92 -8.62 -5.38
CA LEU A 25 0.09 -7.73 -4.83
C LEU A 25 -0.54 -6.75 -3.83
N THR A 26 -1.66 -6.14 -4.24
CA THR A 26 -2.40 -5.17 -3.40
C THR A 26 -3.04 -5.84 -2.19
N ALA A 27 -3.64 -7.02 -2.36
CA ALA A 27 -4.31 -7.76 -1.29
C ALA A 27 -3.34 -8.22 -0.19
N ILE A 28 -2.07 -8.43 -0.52
CA ILE A 28 -1.02 -8.74 0.46
C ILE A 28 -0.41 -7.46 1.02
N ALA A 29 -0.05 -6.51 0.16
CA ALA A 29 0.65 -5.29 0.59
C ALA A 29 -0.23 -4.41 1.48
N ALA A 30 -1.52 -4.27 1.18
CA ALA A 30 -2.45 -3.43 1.92
C ALA A 30 -2.56 -3.79 3.42
N PRO A 31 -2.89 -5.04 3.81
CA PRO A 31 -2.97 -5.40 5.22
C PRO A 31 -1.60 -5.40 5.90
N VAL A 32 -0.58 -5.98 5.26
CA VAL A 32 0.77 -6.09 5.88
C VAL A 32 1.40 -4.71 6.06
N GLY A 33 1.32 -3.85 5.05
CA GLY A 33 1.79 -2.47 5.11
C GLY A 33 1.00 -1.62 6.11
N SER A 34 -0.32 -1.78 6.20
CA SER A 34 -1.12 -1.09 7.22
C SER A 34 -0.76 -1.52 8.63
N CYS A 35 -0.58 -2.83 8.87
CA CYS A 35 -0.10 -3.36 10.14
C CYS A 35 1.29 -2.83 10.50
N LEU A 36 2.21 -2.80 9.53
CA LEU A 36 3.54 -2.20 9.69
C LEU A 36 3.42 -0.71 10.06
N GLY A 37 2.56 0.04 9.39
CA GLY A 37 2.31 1.45 9.70
C GLY A 37 1.78 1.66 11.12
N ILE A 38 0.83 0.85 11.58
CA ILE A 38 0.31 0.91 12.96
C ILE A 38 1.42 0.60 13.97
N ALA A 39 2.22 -0.44 13.72
CA ALA A 39 3.34 -0.81 14.58
C ALA A 39 4.40 0.31 14.64
N CYS A 40 4.75 0.90 13.50
CA CYS A 40 5.65 2.04 13.43
C CYS A 40 5.10 3.28 14.14
N ALA A 41 3.81 3.58 14.00
CA ALA A 41 3.17 4.70 14.69
C ALA A 41 3.22 4.51 16.21
N TRP A 42 2.93 3.30 16.70
CA TRP A 42 3.07 2.96 18.12
C TRP A 42 4.51 3.13 18.61
N ALA A 43 5.48 2.59 17.86
CA ALA A 43 6.90 2.66 18.21
C ALA A 43 7.40 4.11 18.28
N ARG A 44 6.92 5.00 17.40
CA ARG A 44 7.27 6.42 17.43
C ARG A 44 6.66 7.19 18.60
N LEU A 45 5.48 6.80 19.07
CA LEU A 45 4.79 7.50 20.17
C LEU A 45 5.15 6.97 21.56
N HIS A 46 5.45 5.68 21.65
CA HIS A 46 5.57 4.97 22.94
C HIS A 46 6.86 4.17 23.08
N GLY A 47 7.64 4.01 22.01
CA GLY A 47 8.91 3.29 22.06
C GLY A 47 10.02 4.07 22.78
N PRO A 48 11.12 3.41 23.17
CA PRO A 48 12.31 4.07 23.70
C PRO A 48 12.95 4.98 22.63
N ALA A 49 13.75 5.97 23.06
CA ALA A 49 14.32 6.98 22.16
C ALA A 49 15.06 6.40 20.94
N TRP A 50 15.84 5.31 21.12
CA TRP A 50 16.55 4.67 20.01
C TRP A 50 15.59 4.08 18.96
N LEU A 51 14.45 3.51 19.38
CA LEU A 51 13.47 2.92 18.48
C LEU A 51 12.71 4.01 17.73
N GLN A 52 12.40 5.12 18.40
CA GLN A 52 11.79 6.28 17.75
C GLN A 52 12.69 6.84 16.64
N VAL A 53 14.00 6.92 16.88
CA VAL A 53 14.99 7.34 15.89
C VAL A 53 15.05 6.36 14.73
N VAL A 54 15.21 5.06 14.97
CA VAL A 54 15.29 4.03 13.92
C VAL A 54 14.03 4.04 13.03
N VAL A 55 12.84 4.01 13.64
CA VAL A 55 11.58 4.02 12.89
C VAL A 55 11.38 5.38 12.20
N GLY A 56 11.75 6.47 12.85
CA GLY A 56 11.72 7.82 12.26
C GLY A 56 12.58 7.90 11.00
N SER A 57 13.82 7.42 11.05
CA SER A 57 14.73 7.39 9.90
C SER A 57 14.21 6.51 8.77
N TYR A 58 13.64 5.34 9.08
CA TYR A 58 12.97 4.50 8.08
C TYR A 58 11.82 5.25 7.38
N VAL A 59 10.92 5.86 8.15
CA VAL A 59 9.76 6.58 7.62
C VAL A 59 10.23 7.76 6.76
N GLU A 60 11.21 8.53 7.23
CA GLU A 60 11.75 9.68 6.53
C GLU A 60 12.45 9.27 5.24
N LEU A 61 13.28 8.23 5.26
CA LEU A 61 13.97 7.73 4.07
C LEU A 61 12.97 7.27 3.01
N ILE A 62 11.98 6.46 3.40
CA ILE A 62 11.01 5.90 2.45
C ILE A 62 10.09 6.97 1.87
N ARG A 63 9.65 7.95 2.68
CA ARG A 63 8.76 9.02 2.18
C ARG A 63 9.49 10.05 1.31
N ASN A 64 10.80 10.19 1.47
CA ASN A 64 11.64 11.13 0.73
C ASN A 64 12.43 10.50 -0.42
N THR A 65 12.22 9.22 -0.72
CA THR A 65 12.85 8.53 -1.86
C THR A 65 11.80 8.00 -2.84
N PRO A 66 12.05 8.06 -4.16
CA PRO A 66 11.09 7.57 -5.14
C PRO A 66 10.86 6.05 -5.02
N PHE A 67 9.59 5.62 -5.13
CA PHE A 67 9.21 4.21 -5.05
C PHE A 67 9.97 3.32 -6.05
N ILE A 68 10.18 3.77 -7.29
CA ILE A 68 10.93 3.01 -8.29
C ILE A 68 12.38 2.72 -7.87
N ILE A 69 13.02 3.67 -7.20
CA ILE A 69 14.40 3.51 -6.71
C ILE A 69 14.43 2.51 -5.56
N GLN A 70 13.45 2.56 -4.65
CA GLN A 70 13.31 1.57 -3.58
C GLN A 70 13.12 0.16 -4.13
N LEU A 71 12.25 0.02 -5.14
CA LEU A 71 12.00 -1.25 -5.83
C LEU A 71 13.28 -1.81 -6.46
N PHE A 72 14.04 -0.98 -7.19
CA PHE A 72 15.30 -1.39 -7.80
C PHE A 72 16.37 -1.74 -6.77
N PHE A 73 16.45 -1.00 -5.66
CA PHE A 73 17.39 -1.34 -4.59
C PHE A 73 17.06 -2.70 -3.96
N ILE A 74 15.77 -2.98 -3.73
CA ILE A 74 15.31 -4.27 -3.21
C ILE A 74 15.59 -5.40 -4.22
N PHE A 75 15.28 -5.21 -5.50
CA PHE A 75 15.39 -6.28 -6.49
C PHE A 75 16.82 -6.52 -6.99
N PHE A 76 17.60 -5.45 -7.23
CA PHE A 76 18.96 -5.55 -7.76
C PHE A 76 20.05 -5.42 -6.69
N GLY A 77 19.79 -4.69 -5.59
CA GLY A 77 20.77 -4.48 -4.51
C GLY A 77 20.87 -5.66 -3.53
N LEU A 78 19.75 -6.24 -3.09
CA LEU A 78 19.76 -7.40 -2.18
C LEU A 78 20.50 -8.63 -2.74
N PRO A 79 20.43 -8.96 -4.04
CA PRO A 79 21.23 -10.04 -4.60
C PRO A 79 22.74 -9.87 -4.41
N ALA A 80 23.26 -8.62 -4.39
CA ALA A 80 24.67 -8.36 -4.10
C ALA A 80 25.04 -8.70 -2.64
N LEU A 81 24.04 -8.77 -1.75
CA LEU A 81 24.16 -9.21 -0.36
C LEU A 81 23.84 -10.71 -0.17
N GLY A 82 23.62 -11.44 -1.26
CA GLY A 82 23.33 -12.89 -1.24
C GLY A 82 21.84 -13.24 -1.13
N VAL A 83 20.93 -12.25 -1.11
CA VAL A 83 19.48 -12.48 -1.00
C VAL A 83 18.82 -12.27 -2.35
N LYS A 84 18.42 -13.37 -3.01
CA LYS A 84 17.72 -13.33 -4.31
C LYS A 84 16.22 -13.44 -4.08
N LEU A 85 15.47 -12.43 -4.52
CA LEU A 85 14.01 -12.40 -4.47
C LEU A 85 13.44 -12.59 -5.88
N SER A 86 12.28 -13.23 -5.99
CA SER A 86 11.49 -13.16 -7.21
C SER A 86 10.97 -11.72 -7.43
N ALA A 87 10.64 -11.38 -8.67
CA ALA A 87 10.09 -10.06 -9.00
C ALA A 87 8.81 -9.75 -8.20
N GLU A 88 7.96 -10.77 -8.01
CA GLU A 88 6.74 -10.68 -7.21
C GLU A 88 7.04 -10.41 -5.73
N THR A 89 7.96 -11.17 -5.12
CA THR A 89 8.32 -10.97 -3.71
C THR A 89 8.99 -9.63 -3.47
N ALA A 90 9.87 -9.19 -4.37
CA ALA A 90 10.48 -7.86 -4.31
C ALA A 90 9.44 -6.74 -4.42
N SER A 91 8.46 -6.91 -5.32
CA SER A 91 7.34 -5.98 -5.47
C SER A 91 6.48 -5.88 -4.22
N ILE A 92 6.09 -7.03 -3.63
CA ILE A 92 5.33 -7.06 -2.37
C ILE A 92 6.12 -6.36 -1.27
N LEU A 93 7.41 -6.69 -1.11
CA LEU A 93 8.25 -6.09 -0.07
C LEU A 93 8.36 -4.58 -0.24
N ALA A 94 8.63 -4.11 -1.46
CA ALA A 94 8.70 -2.68 -1.77
C ALA A 94 7.38 -1.97 -1.46
N MET A 95 6.24 -2.54 -1.89
CA MET A 95 4.91 -1.99 -1.63
C MET A 95 4.57 -1.97 -0.14
N VAL A 96 4.92 -3.00 0.62
CA VAL A 96 4.72 -3.08 2.08
C VAL A 96 5.51 -2.01 2.80
N LEU A 97 6.80 -1.86 2.48
CA LEU A 97 7.66 -0.85 3.09
C LEU A 97 7.19 0.57 2.74
N ASN A 98 6.82 0.79 1.49
CA ASN A 98 6.28 2.08 1.06
C ASN A 98 4.98 2.40 1.82
N LEU A 99 3.99 1.51 1.76
CA LEU A 99 2.71 1.69 2.45
C LEU A 99 2.90 1.87 3.96
N GLY A 100 3.76 1.07 4.59
CA GLY A 100 4.02 1.13 6.03
C GLY A 100 4.57 2.48 6.48
N ALA A 101 5.48 3.10 5.72
CA ALA A 101 6.02 4.41 6.05
C ALA A 101 4.95 5.51 5.97
N TYR A 102 4.13 5.54 4.92
CA TYR A 102 3.05 6.52 4.81
C TYR A 102 1.93 6.25 5.83
N ALA A 103 1.55 4.99 6.03
CA ALA A 103 0.55 4.59 7.01
C ALA A 103 0.98 4.93 8.44
N CYS A 104 2.29 4.84 8.76
CA CYS A 104 2.82 5.28 10.05
C CYS A 104 2.45 6.73 10.36
N GLU A 105 2.60 7.63 9.40
CA GLU A 105 2.33 9.05 9.62
C GLU A 105 0.85 9.37 9.66
N ILE A 106 0.08 8.70 8.80
CA ILE A 106 -1.39 8.81 8.79
C ILE A 106 -1.94 8.36 10.15
N VAL A 107 -1.52 7.19 10.64
CA VAL A 107 -1.99 6.64 11.93
C VAL A 107 -1.48 7.47 13.10
N ARG A 108 -0.22 7.90 13.09
CA ARG A 108 0.35 8.76 14.14
C ARG A 108 -0.43 10.09 14.26
N ALA A 109 -0.74 10.75 13.15
CA ALA A 109 -1.56 11.96 13.16
C ALA A 109 -3.00 11.71 13.67
N GLY A 110 -3.56 10.53 13.38
CA GLY A 110 -4.82 10.07 13.96
C GLY A 110 -4.77 9.92 15.47
N ILE A 111 -3.70 9.32 15.98
CA ILE A 111 -3.50 9.09 17.41
C ILE A 111 -3.28 10.41 18.16
N GLU A 112 -2.43 11.29 17.63
CA GLU A 112 -2.12 12.60 18.23
C GLU A 112 -3.33 13.53 18.30
N SER A 113 -4.35 13.32 17.45
CA SER A 113 -5.63 14.06 17.51
C SER A 113 -6.62 13.50 18.55
N THR A 114 -6.21 12.51 19.35
CA THR A 114 -7.03 11.95 20.43
C THR A 114 -7.04 12.86 21.66
N HIS A 115 -8.23 13.16 22.19
CA HIS A 115 -8.38 14.04 23.34
C HIS A 115 -7.70 13.44 24.60
N PRO A 116 -6.85 14.18 25.33
CA PRO A 116 -6.14 13.68 26.52
C PRO A 116 -7.06 13.06 27.58
N GLY A 117 -8.26 13.62 27.75
CA GLY A 117 -9.29 13.10 28.66
C GLY A 117 -9.70 11.63 28.41
N GLN A 118 -9.64 11.13 27.18
CA GLN A 118 -9.89 9.69 26.91
C GLN A 118 -8.79 8.82 27.52
N ILE A 119 -7.55 9.29 27.44
CA ILE A 119 -6.38 8.60 28.01
C ILE A 119 -6.43 8.68 29.55
N GLU A 120 -6.81 9.82 30.10
CA GLU A 120 -6.96 10.01 31.55
C GLU A 120 -8.08 9.13 32.13
N ALA A 121 -9.26 9.09 31.50
CA ALA A 121 -10.34 8.21 31.90
C ALA A 121 -9.94 6.73 31.87
N ALA A 122 -9.22 6.32 30.82
CA ALA A 122 -8.70 4.96 30.69
C ALA A 122 -7.68 4.60 31.79
N LYS A 123 -6.82 5.56 32.18
CA LYS A 123 -5.91 5.40 33.32
C LYS A 123 -6.66 5.29 34.65
N SER A 124 -7.74 6.05 34.85
CA SER A 124 -8.60 5.96 36.04
C SER A 124 -9.29 4.60 36.17
N LEU A 125 -9.52 3.90 35.05
CA LEU A 125 -10.00 2.52 35.01
C LEU A 125 -8.88 1.47 35.18
N ALA A 126 -7.68 1.88 35.59
CA ALA A 126 -6.50 1.03 35.79
C ALA A 126 -6.09 0.22 34.54
N LEU A 127 -6.42 0.70 33.33
CA LEU A 127 -5.99 0.06 32.10
C LEU A 127 -4.47 0.24 31.90
N ASN A 128 -3.80 -0.82 31.47
CA ASN A 128 -2.38 -0.76 31.15
C ASN A 128 -2.13 -0.04 29.81
N ARG A 129 -0.89 0.37 29.54
CA ARG A 129 -0.54 1.15 28.33
C ARG A 129 -0.98 0.48 27.03
N TRP A 130 -0.84 -0.84 26.93
CA TRP A 130 -1.25 -1.62 25.75
C TRP A 130 -2.77 -1.66 25.59
N GLN A 131 -3.52 -1.80 26.68
CA GLN A 131 -4.99 -1.75 26.67
C GLN A 131 -5.49 -0.35 26.30
N ILE A 132 -4.90 0.71 26.86
CA ILE A 132 -5.23 2.09 26.50
C ILE A 132 -5.02 2.30 24.99
N PHE A 133 -3.85 1.92 24.48
CA PHE A 133 -3.55 2.07 23.07
C PHE A 133 -4.52 1.27 22.19
N THR A 134 -4.62 -0.05 22.40
CA THR A 134 -5.35 -0.94 21.48
C THR A 134 -6.87 -0.81 21.60
N ARG A 135 -7.41 -0.48 22.78
CA ARG A 135 -8.87 -0.50 23.03
C ARG A 135 -9.49 0.89 23.10
N VAL A 136 -8.73 1.91 23.49
CA VAL A 136 -9.27 3.27 23.71
C VAL A 136 -8.83 4.22 22.62
N VAL A 137 -7.55 4.22 22.27
CA VAL A 137 -6.97 5.24 21.37
C VAL A 137 -7.01 4.79 19.91
N LEU A 138 -6.58 3.57 19.62
CA LEU A 138 -6.37 3.09 18.25
C LEU A 138 -7.68 2.98 17.44
N PRO A 139 -8.78 2.38 17.93
CA PRO A 139 -10.00 2.24 17.14
C PRO A 139 -10.60 3.58 16.65
N PRO A 140 -10.83 4.59 17.51
CA PRO A 140 -11.37 5.88 17.05
C PRO A 140 -10.35 6.67 16.21
N SER A 141 -9.05 6.53 16.48
CA SER A 141 -8.00 7.15 15.67
C SER A 141 -7.99 6.58 14.25
N LEU A 142 -8.06 5.25 14.11
CA LEU A 142 -8.12 4.59 12.81
C LEU A 142 -9.40 4.95 12.05
N ALA A 143 -10.55 5.03 12.73
CA ALA A 143 -11.79 5.47 12.10
C ALA A 143 -11.67 6.88 11.51
N ARG A 144 -11.03 7.80 12.25
CA ARG A 144 -10.79 9.19 11.81
C ARG A 144 -9.89 9.27 10.58
N VAL A 145 -8.83 8.45 10.54
CA VAL A 145 -7.84 8.49 9.45
C VAL A 145 -8.11 7.48 8.34
N TRP A 146 -9.20 6.71 8.43
CA TRP A 146 -9.56 5.69 7.45
C TRP A 146 -9.61 6.23 6.02
N PRO A 147 -10.22 7.39 5.72
CA PRO A 147 -10.24 7.92 4.36
C PRO A 147 -8.83 8.17 3.79
N ALA A 148 -7.90 8.62 4.64
CA ALA A 148 -6.50 8.83 4.26
C ALA A 148 -5.77 7.50 4.03
N LEU A 149 -5.99 6.49 4.88
CA LEU A 149 -5.44 5.14 4.68
C LEU A 149 -5.95 4.49 3.39
N VAL A 150 -7.25 4.60 3.11
CA VAL A 150 -7.84 4.10 1.86
C VAL A 150 -7.21 4.78 0.64
N SER A 151 -7.05 6.11 0.71
CA SER A 151 -6.36 6.86 -0.36
C SER A 151 -4.93 6.35 -0.56
N GLN A 152 -4.17 6.15 0.53
CA GLN A 152 -2.80 5.67 0.46
C GLN A 152 -2.69 4.25 -0.11
N ILE A 153 -3.60 3.35 0.27
CA ILE A 153 -3.65 1.99 -0.28
C ILE A 153 -3.91 2.03 -1.80
N ILE A 154 -4.81 2.90 -2.26
CA ILE A 154 -5.08 3.09 -3.69
C ILE A 154 -3.84 3.66 -4.41
N ILE A 155 -3.14 4.62 -3.81
CA ILE A 155 -1.90 5.17 -4.38
C ILE A 155 -0.85 4.07 -4.54
N VAL A 156 -0.70 3.18 -3.55
CA VAL A 156 0.24 2.05 -3.64
C VAL A 156 -0.20 1.02 -4.69
N MET A 157 -1.50 0.75 -4.81
CA MET A 157 -2.05 -0.08 -5.89
C MET A 157 -1.75 0.51 -7.28
N LEU A 158 -1.91 1.82 -7.46
CA LEU A 158 -1.52 2.50 -8.71
C LEU A 158 0.01 2.45 -8.93
N GLY A 159 0.78 2.60 -7.84
CA GLY A 159 2.24 2.48 -7.85
C GLY A 159 2.75 1.10 -8.27
N SER A 160 1.93 0.04 -8.15
CA SER A 160 2.30 -1.31 -8.62
C SER A 160 2.60 -1.38 -10.13
N ALA A 161 2.14 -0.41 -10.92
CA ALA A 161 2.51 -0.27 -12.34
C ALA A 161 4.03 -0.25 -12.56
N VAL A 162 4.78 0.32 -11.60
CA VAL A 162 6.24 0.40 -11.65
C VAL A 162 6.90 -0.98 -11.48
N CYS A 163 6.20 -1.93 -10.86
CA CYS A 163 6.70 -3.30 -10.65
C CYS A 163 6.93 -4.05 -11.97
N GLY A 164 6.24 -3.66 -13.04
CA GLY A 164 6.48 -4.17 -14.39
C GLY A 164 7.92 -3.94 -14.88
N GLN A 165 8.62 -2.93 -14.35
CA GLN A 165 10.01 -2.63 -14.71
C GLN A 165 11.02 -3.68 -14.23
N ILE A 166 10.66 -4.49 -13.23
CA ILE A 166 11.46 -5.64 -12.78
C ILE A 166 10.84 -6.97 -13.24
N SER A 167 10.05 -6.94 -14.32
CA SER A 167 9.38 -8.11 -14.91
C SER A 167 8.32 -8.75 -14.01
N THR A 168 7.68 -7.97 -13.13
CA THR A 168 6.45 -8.41 -12.47
C THR A 168 5.31 -8.34 -13.48
N GLU A 169 4.67 -9.47 -13.77
CA GLU A 169 3.66 -9.59 -14.84
C GLU A 169 2.29 -9.01 -14.45
N GLU A 170 2.27 -7.79 -13.92
CA GLU A 170 1.04 -7.08 -13.56
C GLU A 170 0.39 -6.40 -14.78
N ILE A 171 -0.72 -5.69 -14.58
CA ILE A 171 -1.51 -5.17 -15.70
C ILE A 171 -0.78 -4.15 -16.58
N SER A 172 0.12 -3.30 -16.04
CA SER A 172 0.93 -2.38 -16.86
C SER A 172 1.98 -3.13 -17.67
N TYR A 173 2.59 -4.18 -17.12
CA TYR A 173 3.46 -5.08 -17.87
C TYR A 173 2.72 -5.72 -19.05
N ALA A 174 1.47 -6.15 -18.84
CA ALA A 174 0.63 -6.68 -19.92
C ALA A 174 0.36 -5.65 -21.01
N ALA A 175 0.01 -4.41 -20.64
CA ALA A 175 -0.12 -3.30 -21.61
C ALA A 175 1.16 -3.07 -22.41
N ASN A 176 2.31 -3.06 -21.74
CA ASN A 176 3.59 -2.81 -22.38
C ASN A 176 3.95 -3.92 -23.38
N LEU A 177 3.73 -5.18 -23.00
CA LEU A 177 3.97 -6.32 -23.89
C LEU A 177 3.02 -6.31 -25.10
N ILE A 178 1.73 -6.06 -24.90
CA ILE A 178 0.75 -5.97 -25.99
C ILE A 178 1.11 -4.83 -26.93
N SER A 179 1.42 -3.65 -26.39
CA SER A 179 1.88 -2.49 -27.14
C SER A 179 3.12 -2.82 -27.97
N SER A 180 4.11 -3.51 -27.39
CA SER A 180 5.34 -3.88 -28.10
C SER A 180 5.12 -4.88 -29.24
N ARG A 181 4.12 -5.76 -29.12
CA ARG A 181 3.81 -6.80 -30.12
C ARG A 181 2.89 -6.30 -31.22
N THR A 182 1.96 -5.41 -30.89
CA THR A 182 0.90 -4.95 -31.81
C THR A 182 1.15 -3.56 -32.36
N PHE A 183 2.12 -2.82 -31.80
CA PHE A 183 2.40 -1.41 -32.07
C PHE A 183 1.17 -0.50 -31.79
N ARG A 184 0.25 -0.96 -30.93
CA ARG A 184 -0.98 -0.25 -30.50
C ARG A 184 -0.83 0.29 -29.08
N SER A 185 0.07 1.26 -28.92
CA SER A 185 0.38 1.82 -27.59
C SER A 185 -0.79 2.59 -27.00
N MET A 186 -1.45 3.44 -27.80
CA MET A 186 -2.55 4.29 -27.31
C MET A 186 -3.72 3.42 -26.83
N GLU A 187 -4.13 2.44 -27.61
CA GLU A 187 -5.22 1.52 -27.26
C GLU A 187 -4.88 0.70 -26.01
N SER A 188 -3.64 0.19 -25.92
CA SER A 188 -3.19 -0.60 -24.75
C SER A 188 -3.23 0.21 -23.45
N TYR A 189 -2.71 1.43 -23.47
CA TYR A 189 -2.71 2.29 -22.28
C TYR A 189 -4.10 2.83 -21.93
N ILE A 190 -4.99 3.08 -22.90
CA ILE A 190 -6.40 3.41 -22.61
C ILE A 190 -7.09 2.25 -21.89
N VAL A 191 -6.95 1.03 -22.40
CA VAL A 191 -7.56 -0.17 -21.78
C VAL A 191 -7.08 -0.37 -20.35
N VAL A 192 -5.77 -0.27 -20.11
CA VAL A 192 -5.20 -0.43 -18.77
C VAL A 192 -5.53 0.74 -17.85
N THR A 193 -5.64 1.97 -18.36
CA THR A 193 -6.12 3.13 -17.58
C THR A 193 -7.55 2.91 -17.08
N ILE A 194 -8.45 2.44 -17.95
CA ILE A 194 -9.83 2.10 -17.57
C ILE A 194 -9.84 0.98 -16.52
N ALA A 195 -8.98 -0.04 -16.68
CA ALA A 195 -8.86 -1.12 -15.72
C ALA A 195 -8.36 -0.64 -14.35
N TYR A 196 -7.33 0.21 -14.28
CA TYR A 196 -6.87 0.80 -13.02
C TYR A 196 -7.93 1.69 -12.37
N LEU A 197 -8.67 2.47 -13.16
CA LEU A 197 -9.77 3.27 -12.64
C LEU A 197 -10.85 2.37 -12.02
N GLY A 198 -11.22 1.28 -12.71
CA GLY A 198 -12.14 0.27 -12.20
C GLY A 198 -11.64 -0.35 -10.90
N LEU A 199 -10.37 -0.79 -10.85
CA LEU A 199 -9.74 -1.34 -9.65
C LEU A 199 -9.74 -0.33 -8.50
N ALA A 200 -9.39 0.93 -8.74
CA ALA A 200 -9.36 1.97 -7.71
C ALA A 200 -10.75 2.23 -7.13
N VAL A 201 -11.79 2.28 -7.97
CA VAL A 201 -13.18 2.46 -7.56
C VAL A 201 -13.70 1.26 -6.77
N LEU A 202 -13.42 0.04 -7.23
CA LEU A 202 -13.82 -1.20 -6.54
C LEU A 202 -13.10 -1.34 -5.20
N LEU A 203 -11.78 -1.11 -5.17
CA LEU A 203 -10.98 -1.19 -3.95
C LEU A 203 -11.43 -0.15 -2.92
N ARG A 204 -11.72 1.08 -3.35
CA ARG A 204 -12.26 2.12 -2.47
C ARG A 204 -13.59 1.68 -1.84
N GLN A 205 -14.51 1.16 -2.65
CA GLN A 205 -15.80 0.67 -2.15
C GLN A 205 -15.63 -0.50 -1.19
N ALA A 206 -14.79 -1.48 -1.54
CA ALA A 206 -14.50 -2.64 -0.70
C ALA A 206 -13.93 -2.22 0.66
N LEU A 207 -12.95 -1.32 0.70
CA LEU A 207 -12.34 -0.85 1.94
C LEU A 207 -13.32 0.02 2.76
N ASN A 208 -14.09 0.91 2.14
CA ASN A 208 -15.10 1.70 2.86
C ASN A 208 -16.25 0.86 3.41
N TRP A 209 -16.57 -0.25 2.75
CA TRP A 209 -17.54 -1.23 3.27
C TRP A 209 -16.94 -2.08 4.41
N ALA A 210 -15.69 -2.54 4.26
CA ALA A 210 -15.04 -3.41 5.23
C ALA A 210 -14.60 -2.69 6.51
N GLY A 211 -14.08 -1.46 6.41
CA GLY A 211 -13.52 -0.70 7.53
C GLY A 211 -14.49 -0.54 8.71
N PRO A 212 -15.67 0.07 8.51
CA PRO A 212 -16.68 0.22 9.57
C PRO A 212 -17.20 -1.10 10.11
N ARG A 213 -17.24 -2.15 9.28
CA ARG A 213 -17.85 -3.44 9.64
C ARG A 213 -16.92 -4.35 10.44
N PHE A 214 -15.61 -4.31 10.17
CA PHE A 214 -14.64 -5.26 10.72
C PHE A 214 -13.54 -4.62 11.57
N ILE A 215 -13.23 -3.33 11.39
CA ILE A 215 -12.05 -2.71 12.02
C ILE A 215 -12.40 -1.80 13.19
N PHE A 216 -13.41 -0.93 13.06
CA PHE A 216 -13.72 0.05 14.12
C PHE A 216 -14.86 -0.37 15.03
N GLY A 217 -15.66 -1.37 14.65
CA GLY A 217 -16.91 -1.68 15.33
C GLY A 217 -17.91 -0.51 15.28
N ARG A 218 -19.17 -0.77 15.61
CA ARG A 218 -20.15 0.29 15.88
C ARG A 218 -20.05 0.72 17.33
#